data_AF-A0A3D1BXA6-F1
#
_entry.id   AF-A0A3D1BXA6-F1
#
_cell.length_a   1.000
_cell.length_b   1.000
_cell.length_c   1.000
_cell.angle_alpha   90.00
_cell.angle_beta   90.00
_cell.angle_gamma   90.00
#
_symmetry.space_group_name_H-M   'P 1'
#
loop_
_entity.id
_entity.type
_entity.pdbx_description
1 polymer ?
#
loop_
_entity_poly.entity_id
_entity_poly.type
_entity_poly.pdbx_seq_one_letter_code
_entity_poly.pdbx_strand_id
1 'polypeptide(L)'
;VLPKSIIENEKCNAEWAIKKQMDSVVNQFDQIEDQYLRERKQDVIQVVERVIKILLGHSNQIAVKNKEKLTILVAHDISPADALHFKNHKYAAFITDGGGVTSHTAILSRSLNIPSIVALQNARAL
;
A
#
# COMPACT_ATOMS: atom_id res chain seq x y z
N VAL A 1 -7.49 13.04 -17.77
CA VAL A 1 -6.60 14.00 -18.49
C VAL A 1 -5.17 13.63 -18.14
N LEU A 2 -4.20 13.73 -19.05
CA LEU A 2 -2.83 13.35 -18.70
C LEU A 2 -2.26 14.30 -17.63
N PRO A 3 -1.55 13.80 -16.59
CA PRO A 3 -0.97 14.65 -15.54
C PRO A 3 -0.08 15.77 -16.08
N LYS A 4 0.67 15.52 -17.16
CA LYS A 4 1.50 16.55 -17.83
C LYS A 4 0.69 17.76 -18.28
N SER A 5 -0.48 17.54 -18.88
CA SER A 5 -1.35 18.62 -19.34
C SER A 5 -1.92 19.43 -18.16
N ILE A 6 -2.17 18.78 -17.01
CA ILE A 6 -2.63 19.46 -15.79
C ILE A 6 -1.54 20.39 -15.27
N ILE A 7 -0.28 19.94 -15.25
CA ILE A 7 0.88 20.76 -14.84
C ILE A 7 1.02 21.99 -15.76
N GLU A 8 0.95 21.78 -17.07
CA GLU A 8 1.14 22.86 -18.06
C GLU A 8 0.04 23.93 -17.98
N ASN A 9 -1.21 23.50 -17.84
CA ASN A 9 -2.39 24.36 -17.86
C ASN A 9 -2.68 25.02 -16.50
N GLU A 10 -2.58 24.26 -15.41
CA GLU A 10 -2.93 24.74 -14.05
C GLU A 10 -1.72 25.30 -13.28
N LYS A 11 -0.51 25.19 -13.84
CA LYS A 11 0.75 25.66 -13.22
C LYS A 11 0.96 25.11 -11.81
N CYS A 12 0.58 23.87 -11.59
CA CYS A 12 0.74 23.17 -10.33
C CYS A 12 1.97 22.26 -10.32
N ASN A 13 2.36 21.78 -9.13
CA ASN A 13 3.41 20.76 -9.01
C ASN A 13 2.93 19.37 -9.51
N ALA A 14 3.88 18.45 -9.68
CA ALA A 14 3.62 17.12 -10.23
C ALA A 14 2.77 16.25 -9.30
N GLU A 15 2.99 16.36 -7.99
CA GLU A 15 2.27 15.63 -6.96
C GLU A 15 0.77 15.96 -6.98
N TRP A 16 0.44 17.25 -7.13
CA TRP A 16 -0.95 17.72 -7.23
C TRP A 16 -1.62 17.21 -8.51
N ALA A 17 -0.94 17.31 -9.65
CA ALA A 17 -1.46 16.85 -10.93
C ALA A 17 -1.75 15.33 -10.91
N ILE A 18 -0.85 14.55 -10.32
CA ILE A 18 -1.00 13.10 -10.18
C ILE A 18 -2.15 12.77 -9.23
N LYS A 19 -2.24 13.44 -8.07
CA LYS A 19 -3.35 13.25 -7.13
C LYS A 19 -4.69 13.52 -7.78
N LYS A 20 -4.83 14.63 -8.52
CA LYS A 20 -6.07 14.99 -9.22
C LYS A 20 -6.49 13.91 -10.22
N GLN A 21 -5.53 13.34 -10.96
CA GLN A 21 -5.81 12.25 -11.88
C GLN A 21 -6.14 10.94 -11.16
N MET A 22 -5.51 10.67 -10.02
CA MET A 22 -5.85 9.52 -9.16
C MET A 22 -7.29 9.62 -8.65
N ASP A 23 -7.70 10.76 -8.10
CA ASP A 23 -9.06 10.97 -7.60
C ASP A 23 -10.09 10.70 -8.71
N SER A 24 -9.81 11.15 -9.94
CA SER A 24 -10.66 10.85 -11.11
C SER A 24 -10.74 9.35 -11.42
N VAL A 25 -9.64 8.60 -11.31
CA VAL A 25 -9.62 7.15 -11.55
C VAL A 25 -10.32 6.41 -10.43
N VAL A 26 -10.05 6.74 -9.16
CA VAL A 26 -10.70 6.12 -8.00
C VAL A 26 -12.21 6.30 -8.05
N ASN A 27 -12.69 7.49 -8.41
CA ASN A 27 -14.12 7.73 -8.60
C ASN A 27 -14.74 6.81 -9.67
N GLN A 28 -14.00 6.48 -10.74
CA GLN A 28 -14.48 5.52 -11.75
C GLN A 28 -14.58 4.11 -11.18
N PHE A 29 -13.62 3.70 -10.33
CA PHE A 29 -13.69 2.41 -9.65
C PHE A 29 -14.91 2.30 -8.72
N ASP A 30 -15.27 3.37 -8.02
CA ASP A 30 -16.43 3.36 -7.13
C ASP A 30 -17.77 3.15 -7.86
N GLN A 31 -17.83 3.46 -9.16
CA GLN A 31 -19.00 3.22 -10.01
C GLN A 31 -19.08 1.78 -10.55
N ILE A 32 -18.06 0.93 -10.32
CA ILE A 32 -18.07 -0.46 -10.81
C ILE A 32 -18.99 -1.30 -9.91
N GLU A 33 -19.96 -1.99 -10.48
CA GLU A 33 -20.91 -2.84 -9.74
C GLU A 33 -20.27 -4.09 -9.13
N ASP A 34 -19.25 -4.63 -9.80
CA ASP A 34 -18.51 -5.79 -9.32
C ASP A 34 -17.67 -5.41 -8.09
N GLN A 35 -17.94 -6.06 -6.96
CA GLN A 35 -17.23 -5.81 -5.70
C GLN A 35 -15.73 -6.10 -5.80
N TYR A 36 -15.33 -7.21 -6.44
CA TYR A 36 -13.94 -7.58 -6.58
C TYR A 36 -13.16 -6.54 -7.40
N LEU A 37 -13.75 -6.05 -8.49
CA LEU A 37 -13.14 -4.98 -9.28
C LEU A 37 -13.06 -3.66 -8.50
N ARG A 38 -14.08 -3.34 -7.70
CA ARG A 38 -14.05 -2.18 -6.79
C ARG A 38 -12.91 -2.25 -5.78
N GLU A 39 -12.63 -3.43 -5.22
CA GLU A 39 -11.54 -3.63 -4.27
C GLU A 39 -10.16 -3.33 -4.89
N ARG A 40 -9.99 -3.55 -6.20
CA ARG A 40 -8.74 -3.20 -6.93
C ARG A 40 -8.45 -1.71 -6.99
N LYS A 41 -9.38 -0.83 -6.62
CA LYS A 41 -9.10 0.61 -6.47
C LYS A 41 -7.95 0.86 -5.49
N GLN A 42 -7.83 0.01 -4.46
CA GLN A 42 -6.80 0.15 -3.45
C GLN A 42 -5.40 -0.07 -4.04
N ASP A 43 -5.27 -0.99 -4.99
CA ASP A 43 -4.01 -1.23 -5.71
C ASP A 43 -3.57 0.02 -6.49
N VAL A 44 -4.53 0.69 -7.15
CA VAL A 44 -4.27 1.93 -7.91
C VAL A 44 -3.81 3.05 -6.97
N ILE A 45 -4.50 3.23 -5.83
CA ILE A 45 -4.14 4.20 -4.81
C ILE A 45 -2.70 3.94 -4.32
N GLN A 46 -2.37 2.69 -3.98
CA GLN A 46 -1.03 2.33 -3.51
C GLN A 46 0.07 2.66 -4.53
N VAL A 47 -0.16 2.39 -5.82
CA VAL A 47 0.81 2.72 -6.88
C VAL A 47 1.01 4.22 -6.97
N VAL A 48 -0.07 5.01 -6.95
CA VAL A 48 0.03 6.46 -7.03
C VAL A 48 0.73 7.05 -5.80
N GLU A 49 0.35 6.60 -4.60
CA GLU A 49 0.99 7.05 -3.36
C GLU A 49 2.49 6.77 -3.36
N ARG A 50 2.91 5.63 -3.91
CA ARG A 50 4.33 5.29 -4.08
C ARG A 50 5.04 6.27 -5.02
N VAL A 51 4.42 6.65 -6.13
CA VAL A 51 4.99 7.65 -7.05
C VAL A 51 5.09 9.01 -6.36
N ILE A 52 4.05 9.45 -5.65
CA ILE A 52 4.04 10.72 -4.92
C ILE A 52 5.13 10.73 -3.84
N LYS A 53 5.32 9.65 -3.08
CA LYS A 53 6.40 9.55 -2.08
C LYS A 53 7.78 9.78 -2.70
N ILE A 54 8.04 9.19 -3.86
CA ILE A 54 9.31 9.36 -4.59
C ILE A 54 9.48 10.81 -5.05
N LEU A 55 8.43 11.44 -5.58
CA LEU A 55 8.47 12.84 -6.01
C LEU A 55 8.74 13.80 -4.85
N LEU A 56 8.17 13.51 -3.67
CA LEU A 56 8.42 14.24 -2.43
C LEU A 56 9.82 13.96 -1.83
N GLY A 57 10.67 13.18 -2.49
CA GLY A 57 12.02 12.86 -2.01
C GLY A 57 12.08 11.87 -0.85
N HIS A 58 10.98 11.19 -0.52
CA HIS A 58 10.98 10.15 0.50
C HIS A 58 11.58 8.87 -0.09
N SER A 59 12.59 8.29 0.57
CA SER A 59 13.12 7.00 0.15
C SER A 59 12.10 5.91 0.49
N ASN A 60 11.74 5.10 -0.50
CA ASN A 60 10.81 4.00 -0.33
C ASN A 60 11.47 2.77 0.34
N GLN A 61 12.61 2.98 1.01
CA GLN A 61 13.30 1.93 1.72
C GLN A 61 12.66 1.82 3.10
N ILE A 62 11.89 0.76 3.32
CA ILE A 62 11.69 0.25 4.66
C ILE A 62 13.11 -0.03 5.17
N ALA A 63 13.65 0.88 5.98
CA ALA A 63 14.97 0.75 6.56
C ALA A 63 14.88 -0.36 7.61
N VAL A 64 14.89 -1.60 7.15
CA VAL A 64 14.79 -2.73 8.05
C VAL A 64 16.14 -2.85 8.75
N LYS A 65 16.25 -2.18 9.90
CA LYS A 65 17.42 -2.20 10.75
C LYS A 65 17.57 -3.62 11.31
N ASN A 66 18.69 -4.26 10.99
CA ASN A 66 19.08 -5.62 11.41
C ASN A 66 18.24 -6.79 10.85
N LYS A 67 18.69 -7.32 9.71
CA LYS A 67 18.25 -8.57 9.05
C LYS A 67 18.29 -9.82 9.93
N GLU A 68 19.05 -9.80 11.02
CA GLU A 68 19.34 -10.98 11.83
C GLU A 68 18.37 -11.19 13.01
N LYS A 69 17.61 -10.18 13.42
CA LYS A 69 16.64 -10.30 14.52
C LYS A 69 15.25 -10.66 14.02
N LEU A 70 14.63 -11.64 14.69
CA LEU A 70 13.21 -11.92 14.58
C LEU A 70 12.42 -10.70 15.08
N THR A 71 11.67 -10.08 14.18
CA THR A 71 10.86 -8.89 14.47
C THR A 71 9.40 -9.12 14.11
N ILE A 72 8.49 -8.41 14.79
CA ILE A 72 7.06 -8.40 14.45
C ILE A 72 6.81 -7.14 13.64
N LEU A 73 6.23 -7.28 12.45
CA LEU A 73 5.89 -6.15 11.59
C LEU A 73 4.46 -5.68 11.91
N VAL A 74 4.33 -4.40 12.27
CA VAL A 74 3.05 -3.73 12.50
C VAL A 74 2.82 -2.71 11.37
N ALA A 75 1.70 -2.83 10.66
CA ALA A 75 1.38 -1.97 9.53
C ALA A 75 -0.13 -1.66 9.48
N HIS A 76 -0.52 -0.66 8.68
CA HIS A 76 -1.94 -0.45 8.42
C HIS A 76 -2.50 -1.54 7.51
N ASP A 77 -1.78 -1.84 6.43
CA ASP A 77 -2.02 -2.94 5.49
C ASP A 77 -0.68 -3.38 4.89
N ILE A 78 -0.64 -4.58 4.30
CA ILE A 78 0.54 -5.13 3.62
C ILE A 78 0.16 -5.44 2.17
N SER A 79 0.80 -4.74 1.23
CA SER A 79 0.59 -5.01 -0.20
C SER A 79 1.37 -6.24 -0.66
N PRO A 80 0.96 -6.89 -1.77
CA PRO A 80 1.76 -7.93 -2.42
C PRO A 80 3.18 -7.47 -2.78
N ALA A 81 3.36 -6.19 -3.12
CA ALA A 81 4.67 -5.64 -3.42
C ALA A 81 5.58 -5.57 -2.18
N ASP A 82 5.02 -5.29 -1.00
CA ASP A 82 5.76 -5.25 0.26
C ASP A 82 6.28 -6.65 0.63
N ALA A 83 5.49 -7.70 0.38
CA ALA A 83 5.91 -9.07 0.64
C ALA A 83 7.16 -9.50 -0.14
N LEU A 84 7.40 -8.95 -1.33
CA LEU A 84 8.65 -9.19 -2.08
C LEU A 84 9.87 -8.67 -1.33
N HIS A 85 9.73 -7.56 -0.60
CA HIS A 85 10.79 -7.03 0.25
C HIS A 85 10.99 -7.86 1.53
N PHE A 86 9.96 -8.58 1.98
CA PHE A 86 9.98 -9.36 3.22
C PHE A 86 10.66 -10.72 3.11
N LYS A 87 10.76 -11.30 1.90
CA LYS A 87 11.45 -12.59 1.70
C LYS A 87 12.91 -12.57 2.19
N ASN A 88 13.54 -11.39 2.22
CA ASN A 88 14.91 -11.19 2.64
C ASN A 88 15.05 -10.78 4.12
N HIS A 89 13.97 -10.84 4.91
CA HIS A 89 13.94 -10.49 6.33
C HIS A 89 13.28 -11.57 7.17
N LYS A 90 13.80 -11.79 8.39
CA LYS A 90 13.22 -12.75 9.34
C LYS A 90 12.13 -12.08 10.18
N TYR A 91 10.89 -12.12 9.69
CA TYR A 91 9.73 -11.71 10.49
C TYR A 91 9.18 -12.89 11.30
N ALA A 92 8.91 -12.66 12.58
CA ALA A 92 8.29 -13.63 13.48
C ALA A 92 6.77 -13.67 13.31
N ALA A 93 6.16 -12.51 13.04
CA ALA A 93 4.71 -12.36 12.86
C ALA A 93 4.36 -11.07 12.11
N PHE A 94 3.15 -11.02 11.57
CA PHE A 94 2.55 -9.82 10.97
C PHE A 94 1.32 -9.35 11.75
N ILE A 95 1.20 -8.04 11.93
CA ILE A 95 0.07 -7.40 12.60
C ILE A 95 -0.42 -6.25 11.72
N THR A 96 -1.72 -6.24 11.41
CA THR A 96 -2.32 -5.17 10.58
C THR A 96 -3.58 -4.57 11.17
N ASP A 97 -3.74 -3.26 11.01
CA ASP A 97 -4.97 -2.54 11.40
C ASP A 97 -6.14 -2.92 10.50
N GLY A 98 -5.89 -2.98 9.19
CA GLY A 98 -6.87 -3.26 8.15
C GLY A 98 -6.84 -4.72 7.68
N GLY A 99 -7.65 -5.00 6.66
CA GLY A 99 -7.76 -6.32 6.04
C GLY A 99 -8.86 -7.21 6.63
N GLY A 100 -8.85 -8.47 6.22
CA GLY A 100 -9.83 -9.49 6.58
C GLY A 100 -9.29 -10.88 6.20
N VAL A 101 -10.08 -11.93 6.40
CA VAL A 101 -9.63 -13.32 6.13
C VAL A 101 -9.23 -13.57 4.67
N THR A 102 -9.75 -12.79 3.73
CA THR A 102 -9.43 -12.84 2.30
C THR A 102 -8.44 -11.76 1.86
N SER A 103 -7.87 -10.97 2.79
CA SER A 103 -6.97 -9.88 2.42
C SER A 103 -5.63 -10.39 1.91
N HIS A 104 -4.95 -9.55 1.12
CA HIS A 104 -3.59 -9.79 0.66
C HIS A 104 -2.66 -10.21 1.81
N THR A 105 -2.73 -9.49 2.93
CA THR A 105 -1.97 -9.83 4.16
C THR A 105 -2.21 -11.26 4.63
N ALA A 106 -3.46 -11.71 4.72
CA ALA A 106 -3.81 -13.05 5.19
C ALA A 106 -3.38 -14.16 4.21
N ILE A 107 -3.46 -13.89 2.91
CA ILE A 107 -3.02 -14.83 1.86
C ILE A 107 -1.49 -14.96 1.85
N LEU A 108 -0.79 -13.82 1.99
CA LEU A 108 0.67 -13.76 2.00
C LEU A 108 1.26 -14.43 3.23
N SER A 109 0.72 -14.16 4.43
CA SER A 109 1.19 -14.76 5.68
C SER A 109 1.06 -16.28 5.66
N ARG A 110 -0.06 -16.80 5.14
CA ARG A 110 -0.29 -18.24 4.95
C ARG A 110 0.71 -18.85 3.96
N SER A 111 0.98 -18.17 2.86
CA SER A 111 1.94 -18.65 1.85
C SER A 111 3.39 -18.65 2.36
N LEU A 112 3.71 -17.77 3.31
CA LEU A 112 5.03 -17.66 3.94
C LEU A 112 5.18 -18.50 5.22
N ASN A 113 4.13 -19.19 5.68
CA ASN A 113 4.07 -19.87 6.98
C ASN A 113 4.45 -18.96 8.17
N ILE A 114 4.03 -17.69 8.13
CA ILE A 114 4.26 -16.72 9.21
C ILE A 114 2.91 -16.44 9.90
N PRO A 115 2.83 -16.51 11.24
CA PRO A 115 1.60 -16.17 11.96
C PRO A 115 1.22 -14.70 11.74
N SER A 116 -0.08 -14.43 11.54
CA SER A 116 -0.57 -13.07 11.31
C SER A 116 -1.90 -12.79 12.01
N ILE A 117 -2.05 -11.58 12.53
CA ILE A 117 -3.32 -11.03 13.00
C ILE A 117 -3.68 -9.85 12.10
N VAL A 118 -4.92 -9.85 11.59
CA VAL A 118 -5.46 -8.82 10.71
C VAL A 118 -6.68 -8.16 11.34
N ALA A 119 -7.08 -6.99 10.83
CA ALA A 119 -8.29 -6.28 11.26
C ALA A 119 -8.30 -5.85 12.74
N LEU A 120 -7.15 -5.51 13.33
CA LEU A 120 -7.06 -5.04 14.72
C LEU A 120 -7.55 -3.60 14.93
N GLN A 121 -7.80 -2.86 13.85
CA GLN A 121 -8.29 -1.48 13.81
C GLN A 121 -7.30 -0.43 14.36
N ASN A 122 -6.52 -0.75 15.39
CA ASN A 122 -5.60 0.18 16.06
C ASN A 122 -4.29 -0.49 16.56
N ALA A 123 -3.73 -1.42 15.79
CA ALA A 123 -2.47 -2.08 16.13
C ALA A 123 -1.26 -1.14 16.07
N ARG A 124 -1.26 -0.11 15.21
CA ARG A 124 -0.18 0.88 15.12
C ARG A 124 0.01 1.76 16.37
N ALA A 125 -0.88 1.68 17.36
CA ALA A 125 -0.76 2.41 18.63
C ALA A 125 0.14 1.73 19.67
N LEU A 126 0.65 0.52 19.38
CA LEU A 126 1.68 -0.18 20.15
C LEU A 126 3.06 0.51 20.03
#